data_AF-A0A2S0HZD6-F1
#
_entry.id   AF-A0A2S0HZD6-F1
#
_cell.length_a   1.000
_cell.length_b   1.000
_cell.length_c   1.000
_cell.angle_alpha   90.00
_cell.angle_beta   90.00
_cell.angle_gamma   90.00
#
_symmetry.space_group_name_H-M   'P 1'
#
loop_
_entity.id
_entity.type
_entity.pdbx_description
1 polymer ?
#
loop_
_entity_poly.entity_id
_entity_poly.type
_entity_poly.pdbx_seq_one_letter_code
_entity_poly.pdbx_strand_id
1 'polypeptide(L)'
;MDSQDFKPFESIGLCFSGGGYRATFFALGVVSYLNKVTFKNKSLLQNVEALSTVSGGTLLGVAYAKAAQDPSKSFQSFFSEFYSTFEPANDVLLETAVKKLEDDKVWEEHSYKKRSLINAFALTYAEMDLFSGSFKMFETSPSEHVQHLCFNATDFSFGLAFRFQNTGLFGNKPLNNREVDAIKYKVQLGDIVASSSCFPIGFEPLVFPDDYFNDHNNAKYKAVKGLDRFIDGVGIMDGGIADNQGIGSMINISEQKSRDRELDLIIVNDVGSYKMIPWQQDTTPVVKSNSLKSSIAKLLGYFGLKPLYWIILVLGLLIIVLNSLEVFKGQAWTSLYIVGSVIAGVGITLTVVGIVLGITKVFGLSGLKRFLKDNIPEPLLDDVMSFEKLGIDLLKRMLTDRLTSGEKMINDIFLKQIRRLNYKLLYTKESLKNKLITSTVYALNGKKTPYSNNLNYNKDIKPTPSKLLKSVCLTASETPTTLWWDKTDIAKNRMDTLIACGQFTSCYQLMDYILRLKKEIKDPKFDWSSFDALYKQLSEHWKEFNKDPLFMVEEYKKQIKV
;
A
#
# COMPACT_ATOMS: atom_id res chain seq x y z
N MET A 1 -31.07 -15.96 4.44
CA MET A 1 -31.07 -15.62 3.01
C MET A 1 -31.93 -16.66 2.33
N ASP A 2 -33.07 -16.27 1.79
CA ASP A 2 -33.77 -17.14 0.85
C ASP A 2 -32.83 -17.39 -0.34
N SER A 3 -32.70 -18.66 -0.76
CA SER A 3 -31.77 -19.09 -1.81
C SER A 3 -32.04 -18.47 -3.19
N GLN A 4 -33.17 -17.76 -3.35
CA GLN A 4 -33.61 -17.19 -4.63
C GLN A 4 -32.91 -15.87 -5.01
N ASP A 5 -32.30 -15.14 -4.06
CA ASP A 5 -31.69 -13.83 -4.36
C ASP A 5 -30.19 -13.88 -4.65
N PHE A 6 -29.50 -14.96 -4.27
CA PHE A 6 -28.06 -15.10 -4.47
C PHE A 6 -27.73 -15.56 -5.89
N LYS A 7 -27.11 -14.69 -6.70
CA LYS A 7 -26.77 -14.97 -8.09
C LYS A 7 -25.26 -14.76 -8.34
N PRO A 8 -24.40 -15.74 -8.00
CA PRO A 8 -22.97 -15.60 -8.17
C PRO A 8 -22.62 -15.24 -9.61
N PHE A 9 -21.56 -14.44 -9.75
CA PHE A 9 -21.05 -13.95 -11.03
C PHE A 9 -21.94 -12.97 -11.80
N GLU A 10 -23.14 -12.62 -11.31
CA GLU A 10 -23.99 -11.61 -11.95
C GLU A 10 -23.74 -10.18 -11.40
N SER A 11 -23.19 -10.07 -10.18
CA SER A 11 -22.79 -8.78 -9.58
C SER A 11 -21.46 -8.94 -8.85
N ILE A 12 -20.38 -8.44 -9.46
CA ILE A 12 -19.00 -8.67 -9.01
C ILE A 12 -18.35 -7.35 -8.55
N GLY A 13 -17.73 -7.38 -7.37
CA GLY A 13 -16.79 -6.37 -6.90
C GLY A 13 -15.36 -6.89 -6.94
N LEU A 14 -14.43 -6.09 -7.48
CA LEU A 14 -13.01 -6.39 -7.46
C LEU A 14 -12.28 -5.46 -6.48
N CYS A 15 -11.54 -6.05 -5.56
CA CYS A 15 -10.58 -5.31 -4.76
C CYS A 15 -9.17 -5.52 -5.33
N PHE A 16 -8.41 -4.44 -5.53
CA PHE A 16 -7.01 -4.51 -5.92
C PHE A 16 -6.13 -3.88 -4.85
N SER A 17 -5.32 -4.72 -4.20
CA SER A 17 -4.48 -4.28 -3.10
C SER A 17 -3.33 -3.37 -3.52
N GLY A 18 -2.74 -2.65 -2.57
CA GLY A 18 -1.47 -1.94 -2.78
C GLY A 18 -0.26 -2.85 -2.92
N GLY A 19 0.75 -2.38 -3.66
CA GLY A 19 1.98 -3.15 -3.93
C GLY A 19 2.80 -2.72 -5.15
N GLY A 20 2.72 -1.45 -5.59
CA GLY A 20 3.44 -0.95 -6.76
C GLY A 20 3.13 -1.76 -8.02
N TYR A 21 4.09 -1.89 -8.94
CA TYR A 21 3.96 -2.66 -10.17
C TYR A 21 3.59 -4.12 -9.95
N ARG A 22 4.00 -4.73 -8.83
CA ARG A 22 3.52 -6.07 -8.45
C ARG A 22 1.99 -6.12 -8.39
N ALA A 23 1.36 -5.12 -7.76
CA ALA A 23 -0.10 -5.02 -7.71
C ALA A 23 -0.69 -4.70 -9.09
N THR A 24 -0.11 -3.73 -9.79
CA THR A 24 -0.58 -3.25 -11.10
C THR A 24 -0.72 -4.38 -12.10
N PHE A 25 0.36 -5.16 -12.32
CA PHE A 25 0.38 -6.18 -13.37
C PHE A 25 -0.28 -7.49 -12.95
N PHE A 26 -0.29 -7.83 -11.66
CA PHE A 26 -1.13 -8.92 -11.18
C PHE A 26 -2.61 -8.61 -11.43
N ALA A 27 -3.04 -7.38 -11.12
CA ALA A 27 -4.40 -6.94 -11.37
C ALA A 27 -4.74 -6.90 -12.87
N LEU A 28 -3.79 -6.51 -13.75
CA LEU A 28 -3.97 -6.59 -15.20
C LEU A 28 -4.22 -8.03 -15.65
N GLY A 29 -3.50 -8.98 -15.05
CA GLY A 29 -3.74 -10.41 -15.22
C GLY A 29 -5.15 -10.84 -14.81
N VAL A 30 -5.65 -10.34 -13.68
CA VAL A 30 -7.00 -10.63 -13.20
C VAL A 30 -8.06 -10.11 -14.19
N VAL A 31 -8.02 -8.83 -14.56
CA VAL A 31 -9.03 -8.26 -15.46
C VAL A 31 -8.96 -8.87 -16.86
N SER A 32 -7.76 -9.15 -17.39
CA SER A 32 -7.60 -9.81 -18.69
C SER A 32 -8.12 -11.25 -18.69
N TYR A 33 -8.03 -11.95 -17.56
CA TYR A 33 -8.64 -13.27 -17.44
C TYR A 33 -10.16 -13.21 -17.35
N LEU A 34 -10.71 -12.31 -16.54
CA LEU A 34 -12.16 -12.11 -16.43
C LEU A 34 -12.79 -11.66 -17.75
N ASN A 35 -12.05 -10.93 -18.58
CA ASN A 35 -12.48 -10.58 -19.94
C ASN A 35 -12.59 -11.82 -20.85
N LYS A 36 -11.66 -12.78 -20.69
CA LYS A 36 -11.55 -13.96 -21.54
C LYS A 36 -12.62 -15.02 -21.24
N VAL A 37 -12.98 -15.19 -19.96
CA VAL A 37 -13.93 -16.23 -19.54
C VAL A 37 -15.36 -15.73 -19.53
N THR A 38 -16.30 -16.59 -19.87
CA THR A 38 -17.70 -16.23 -20.09
C THR A 38 -18.65 -17.00 -19.17
N PHE A 39 -19.65 -16.30 -18.64
CA PHE A 39 -20.77 -16.86 -17.89
C PHE A 39 -22.08 -16.34 -18.49
N LYS A 40 -23.00 -17.23 -18.85
CA LYS A 40 -24.28 -16.90 -19.52
C LYS A 40 -24.11 -15.95 -20.73
N ASN A 41 -23.16 -16.28 -21.62
CA ASN A 41 -22.84 -15.54 -22.85
C ASN A 41 -22.26 -14.12 -22.67
N LYS A 42 -21.93 -13.71 -21.45
CA LYS A 42 -21.20 -12.46 -21.16
C LYS A 42 -19.82 -12.79 -20.58
N SER A 43 -18.83 -11.94 -20.79
CA SER A 43 -17.57 -12.12 -20.06
C SER A 43 -17.81 -11.86 -18.57
N LEU A 44 -17.06 -12.53 -17.68
CA LEU A 44 -17.17 -12.24 -16.25
C LEU A 44 -16.82 -10.79 -15.93
N LEU A 45 -15.92 -10.19 -16.72
CA LEU A 45 -15.58 -8.79 -16.58
C LEU A 45 -16.78 -7.87 -16.79
N GLN A 46 -17.67 -8.15 -17.75
CA GLN A 46 -18.88 -7.36 -17.97
C GLN A 46 -19.82 -7.31 -16.75
N ASN A 47 -19.76 -8.31 -15.86
CA ASN A 47 -20.56 -8.35 -14.63
C ASN A 47 -19.85 -7.70 -13.42
N VAL A 48 -18.67 -7.10 -13.62
CA VAL A 48 -17.99 -6.31 -12.59
C VAL A 48 -18.65 -4.94 -12.51
N GLU A 49 -19.27 -4.65 -11.37
CA GLU A 49 -19.96 -3.38 -11.10
C GLU A 49 -19.12 -2.45 -10.23
N ALA A 50 -18.23 -3.01 -9.40
CA ALA A 50 -17.51 -2.25 -8.38
C ALA A 50 -15.99 -2.49 -8.40
N LEU A 51 -15.21 -1.42 -8.28
CA LEU A 51 -13.77 -1.46 -8.04
C LEU A 51 -13.42 -0.73 -6.74
N SER A 52 -12.62 -1.38 -5.90
CA SER A 52 -11.98 -0.76 -4.74
C SER A 52 -10.48 -0.99 -4.83
N THR A 53 -9.70 0.06 -5.02
CA THR A 53 -8.27 -0.07 -5.32
C THR A 53 -7.40 0.74 -4.38
N VAL A 54 -6.14 0.31 -4.24
CA VAL A 54 -5.15 0.93 -3.36
C VAL A 54 -3.80 0.96 -4.05
N SER A 55 -3.08 2.09 -3.99
CA SER A 55 -1.67 2.21 -4.42
C SER A 55 -1.43 1.66 -5.83
N GLY A 56 -0.50 0.72 -6.01
CA GLY A 56 -0.29 0.02 -7.29
C GLY A 56 -1.56 -0.53 -7.95
N GLY A 57 -2.53 -1.01 -7.16
CA GLY A 57 -3.85 -1.41 -7.66
C GLY A 57 -4.65 -0.24 -8.26
N THR A 58 -4.45 0.98 -7.76
CA THR A 58 -5.07 2.21 -8.28
C THR A 58 -4.50 2.64 -9.62
N LEU A 59 -3.23 2.34 -9.94
CA LEU A 59 -2.71 2.55 -11.30
C LEU A 59 -3.57 1.78 -12.32
N LEU A 60 -3.77 0.48 -12.12
CA LEU A 60 -4.70 -0.25 -13.00
C LEU A 60 -6.14 0.26 -12.85
N GLY A 61 -6.59 0.45 -11.61
CA GLY A 61 -7.99 0.80 -11.31
C GLY A 61 -8.46 2.05 -12.03
N VAL A 62 -7.67 3.13 -11.99
CA VAL A 62 -8.00 4.40 -12.65
C VAL A 62 -7.94 4.25 -14.17
N ALA A 63 -6.87 3.66 -14.71
CA ALA A 63 -6.73 3.51 -16.16
C ALA A 63 -7.84 2.62 -16.75
N TYR A 64 -8.16 1.51 -16.07
CA TYR A 64 -9.20 0.60 -16.51
C TYR A 64 -10.59 1.22 -16.36
N ALA A 65 -10.87 1.89 -15.25
CA ALA A 65 -12.13 2.60 -15.08
C ALA A 65 -12.30 3.67 -16.16
N LYS A 66 -11.25 4.44 -16.47
CA LYS A 66 -11.27 5.42 -17.56
C LYS A 66 -11.63 4.77 -18.89
N ALA A 67 -10.93 3.70 -19.26
CA ALA A 67 -11.19 2.97 -20.50
C ALA A 67 -12.61 2.36 -20.55
N ALA A 68 -13.10 1.82 -19.44
CA ALA A 68 -14.43 1.22 -19.33
C ALA A 68 -15.58 2.21 -19.52
N GLN A 69 -15.33 3.51 -19.31
CA GLN A 69 -16.32 4.57 -19.53
C GLN A 69 -16.27 5.16 -20.95
N ASP A 70 -15.30 4.76 -21.77
CA ASP A 70 -15.19 5.19 -23.16
C ASP A 70 -15.80 4.12 -24.09
N PRO A 71 -16.99 4.36 -24.70
CA PRO A 71 -17.64 3.39 -25.58
C PRO A 71 -16.83 3.03 -26.83
N SER A 72 -15.87 3.86 -27.21
CA SER A 72 -14.98 3.59 -28.35
C SER A 72 -13.81 2.66 -28.00
N LYS A 73 -13.57 2.44 -26.70
CA LYS A 73 -12.41 1.71 -26.21
C LYS A 73 -12.74 0.24 -25.97
N SER A 74 -12.16 -0.65 -26.77
CA SER A 74 -12.23 -2.09 -26.51
C SER A 74 -11.28 -2.50 -25.39
N PHE A 75 -11.57 -3.62 -24.70
CA PHE A 75 -10.65 -4.17 -23.69
C PHE A 75 -9.26 -4.47 -24.29
N GLN A 76 -9.20 -4.97 -25.53
CA GLN A 76 -7.93 -5.23 -26.20
C GLN A 76 -7.14 -3.94 -26.43
N SER A 77 -7.79 -2.86 -26.89
CA SER A 77 -7.12 -1.56 -27.08
C SER A 77 -6.57 -1.03 -25.75
N PHE A 78 -7.36 -1.12 -24.67
CA PHE A 78 -6.89 -0.79 -23.33
C PHE A 78 -5.70 -1.64 -22.90
N PHE A 79 -5.76 -2.97 -23.06
CA PHE A 79 -4.67 -3.87 -22.69
C PHE A 79 -3.40 -3.51 -23.45
N SER A 80 -3.49 -3.30 -24.76
CA SER A 80 -2.35 -2.92 -25.60
C SER A 80 -1.71 -1.61 -25.14
N GLU A 81 -2.52 -0.56 -24.94
CA GLU A 81 -2.03 0.75 -24.49
C GLU A 81 -1.39 0.67 -23.10
N PHE A 82 -2.07 0.03 -22.15
CA PHE A 82 -1.58 -0.12 -20.79
C PHE A 82 -0.29 -0.94 -20.73
N TYR A 83 -0.25 -2.08 -21.44
CA TYR A 83 0.92 -2.93 -21.54
C TYR A 83 2.10 -2.16 -22.17
N SER A 84 1.89 -1.52 -23.32
CA SER A 84 2.95 -0.80 -24.03
C SER A 84 3.47 0.40 -23.24
N THR A 85 2.63 1.10 -22.49
CA THR A 85 3.05 2.26 -21.68
C THR A 85 4.05 1.88 -20.59
N PHE A 86 3.88 0.71 -19.98
CA PHE A 86 4.71 0.26 -18.86
C PHE A 86 5.68 -0.87 -19.22
N GLU A 87 5.74 -1.28 -20.49
CA GLU A 87 6.77 -2.19 -20.95
C GLU A 87 8.14 -1.57 -20.65
N PRO A 88 9.15 -2.34 -20.17
CA PRO A 88 10.40 -1.76 -19.68
C PRO A 88 11.15 -0.85 -20.67
N ALA A 89 10.92 -1.01 -21.97
CA ALA A 89 11.51 -0.14 -22.99
C ALA A 89 10.87 1.26 -23.07
N ASN A 90 9.63 1.41 -22.61
CA ASN A 90 8.83 2.63 -22.71
C ASN A 90 8.54 3.27 -21.34
N ASP A 91 8.73 2.53 -20.25
CA ASP A 91 8.45 3.02 -18.90
C ASP A 91 9.46 4.10 -18.46
N VAL A 92 9.03 5.34 -18.63
CA VAL A 92 9.77 6.56 -18.26
C VAL A 92 9.14 7.29 -17.07
N LEU A 93 8.25 6.64 -16.31
CA LEU A 93 7.45 7.27 -15.25
C LEU A 93 8.35 7.94 -14.19
N LEU A 94 9.27 7.17 -13.61
CA LEU A 94 10.20 7.67 -12.57
C LEU A 94 11.13 8.76 -13.13
N GLU A 95 11.71 8.52 -14.31
CA GLU A 95 12.60 9.48 -14.97
C GLU A 95 11.90 10.82 -15.22
N THR A 96 10.68 10.77 -15.74
CA THR A 96 9.88 11.96 -16.04
C THR A 96 9.49 12.71 -14.77
N ALA A 97 9.08 11.99 -13.71
CA ALA A 97 8.78 12.62 -12.42
C ALA A 97 10.02 13.29 -11.80
N VAL A 98 11.19 12.63 -11.82
CA VAL A 98 12.44 13.24 -11.33
C VAL A 98 12.82 14.47 -12.15
N LYS A 99 12.71 14.40 -13.47
CA LYS A 99 12.98 15.54 -14.35
C LYS A 99 12.06 16.74 -14.04
N LYS A 100 10.76 16.50 -13.82
CA LYS A 100 9.82 17.55 -13.38
C LYS A 100 10.16 18.11 -12.01
N LEU A 101 10.63 17.26 -11.09
CA LEU A 101 11.06 17.72 -9.77
C LEU A 101 12.24 18.70 -9.88
N GLU A 102 13.14 18.51 -10.83
CA GLU A 102 14.34 19.34 -11.04
C GLU A 102 14.07 20.62 -11.86
N ASP A 103 13.03 20.66 -12.69
CA ASP A 103 12.73 21.77 -13.60
C ASP A 103 11.97 22.93 -12.93
N ASP A 104 12.62 24.07 -12.72
CA ASP A 104 12.02 25.27 -12.11
C ASP A 104 10.82 25.82 -12.89
N LYS A 105 10.84 25.74 -14.23
CA LYS A 105 9.76 26.24 -15.07
C LYS A 105 8.47 25.45 -14.85
N VAL A 106 8.58 24.14 -14.63
CA VAL A 106 7.42 23.29 -14.29
C VAL A 106 6.75 23.79 -13.01
N TRP A 107 7.53 24.18 -11.99
CA TRP A 107 6.97 24.67 -10.72
C TRP A 107 6.46 26.10 -10.78
N GLU A 108 7.02 26.94 -11.65
CA GLU A 108 6.46 28.27 -11.95
C GLU A 108 5.07 28.13 -12.62
N GLU A 109 4.94 27.25 -13.62
CA GLU A 109 3.68 26.99 -14.32
C GLU A 109 2.63 26.31 -13.42
N HIS A 110 3.07 25.58 -12.40
CA HIS A 110 2.22 24.84 -11.47
C HIS A 110 2.33 25.37 -10.03
N SER A 111 2.41 26.70 -9.85
CA SER A 111 2.62 27.38 -8.56
C SER A 111 1.62 27.04 -7.44
N TYR A 112 0.46 26.45 -7.79
CA TYR A 112 -0.52 25.93 -6.83
C TYR A 112 -0.07 24.62 -6.14
N LYS A 113 0.82 23.85 -6.76
CA LYS A 113 1.40 22.62 -6.19
C LYS A 113 2.70 22.94 -5.46
N LYS A 114 2.88 22.37 -4.27
CA LYS A 114 4.17 22.43 -3.58
C LYS A 114 5.21 21.57 -4.29
N ARG A 115 6.41 22.10 -4.51
CA ARG A 115 7.55 21.33 -5.03
C ARG A 115 7.88 20.17 -4.12
N SER A 116 7.55 18.96 -4.57
CA SER A 116 7.75 17.69 -3.87
C SER A 116 7.81 16.56 -4.88
N LEU A 117 8.40 15.42 -4.49
CA LEU A 117 8.51 14.28 -5.40
C LEU A 117 7.12 13.77 -5.79
N ILE A 118 6.19 13.70 -4.84
CA ILE A 118 4.85 13.20 -5.14
C ILE A 118 4.06 14.12 -6.07
N ASN A 119 4.21 15.45 -5.95
CA ASN A 119 3.54 16.38 -6.86
C ASN A 119 4.15 16.30 -8.26
N ALA A 120 5.45 15.99 -8.37
CA ALA A 120 6.06 15.69 -9.66
C ALA A 120 5.46 14.43 -10.29
N PHE A 121 5.23 13.36 -9.51
CA PHE A 121 4.47 12.19 -9.97
C PHE A 121 3.04 12.52 -10.37
N ALA A 122 2.33 13.35 -9.59
CA ALA A 122 0.97 13.77 -9.91
C ALA A 122 0.90 14.51 -11.27
N LEU A 123 1.87 15.40 -11.53
CA LEU A 123 2.00 16.08 -12.82
C LEU A 123 2.35 15.10 -13.96
N THR A 124 3.27 14.17 -13.74
CA THR A 124 3.59 13.12 -14.73
C THR A 124 2.37 12.27 -15.06
N TYR A 125 1.62 11.80 -14.05
CA TYR A 125 0.39 11.04 -14.29
C TYR A 125 -0.64 11.86 -15.05
N ALA A 126 -0.83 13.14 -14.71
CA ALA A 126 -1.81 13.99 -15.39
C ALA A 126 -1.55 14.16 -16.91
N GLU A 127 -0.30 13.98 -17.35
CA GLU A 127 0.12 14.03 -18.76
C GLU A 127 0.04 12.67 -19.48
N MET A 128 -0.08 11.57 -18.75
CA MET A 128 -0.23 10.24 -19.35
C MET A 128 -1.68 10.03 -19.80
N ASP A 129 -1.90 9.57 -21.03
CA ASP A 129 -3.25 9.29 -21.55
C ASP A 129 -4.03 8.30 -20.67
N LEU A 130 -3.35 7.37 -19.99
CA LEU A 130 -3.97 6.45 -19.04
C LEU A 130 -4.59 7.16 -17.80
N PHE A 131 -4.07 8.31 -17.40
CA PHE A 131 -4.44 9.01 -16.15
C PHE A 131 -4.78 10.49 -16.32
N SER A 132 -4.86 10.97 -17.56
CA SER A 132 -5.28 12.34 -17.85
C SER A 132 -6.79 12.53 -17.65
N GLY A 133 -7.21 13.76 -17.43
CA GLY A 133 -8.61 14.12 -17.19
C GLY A 133 -8.99 14.17 -15.71
N SER A 134 -10.28 14.36 -15.45
CA SER A 134 -10.81 14.59 -14.10
C SER A 134 -11.82 13.53 -13.68
N PHE A 135 -12.01 13.42 -12.37
CA PHE A 135 -12.96 12.52 -11.73
C PHE A 135 -14.40 12.72 -12.22
N LYS A 136 -14.70 13.86 -12.85
CA LYS A 136 -15.98 14.16 -13.52
C LYS A 136 -16.43 13.07 -14.48
N MET A 137 -15.51 12.37 -15.13
CA MET A 137 -15.91 11.29 -16.04
C MET A 137 -16.68 10.14 -15.36
N PHE A 138 -16.61 10.06 -14.03
CA PHE A 138 -17.35 9.08 -13.23
C PHE A 138 -18.59 9.67 -12.53
N GLU A 139 -18.96 10.92 -12.83
CA GLU A 139 -20.18 11.57 -12.32
C GLU A 139 -21.44 10.86 -12.84
N THR A 140 -21.42 10.51 -14.12
CA THR A 140 -22.44 9.68 -14.77
C THR A 140 -21.73 8.53 -15.47
N SER A 141 -22.05 7.28 -15.11
CA SER A 141 -21.49 6.10 -15.77
C SER A 141 -22.35 5.76 -16.99
N PRO A 142 -21.91 6.01 -18.23
CA PRO A 142 -22.57 5.47 -19.42
C PRO A 142 -22.51 3.94 -19.48
N SER A 143 -21.55 3.32 -18.77
CA SER A 143 -21.36 1.88 -18.74
C SER A 143 -22.16 1.22 -17.62
N GLU A 144 -22.81 0.09 -17.92
CA GLU A 144 -23.36 -0.81 -16.91
C GLU A 144 -22.26 -1.56 -16.12
N HIS A 145 -21.01 -1.49 -16.60
CA HIS A 145 -19.83 -2.07 -16.00
C HIS A 145 -19.02 -0.99 -15.26
N VAL A 146 -18.44 -1.34 -14.10
CA VAL A 146 -17.57 -0.43 -13.30
C VAL A 146 -18.30 0.87 -12.90
N GLN A 147 -19.53 0.71 -12.41
CA GLN A 147 -20.39 1.81 -11.96
C GLN A 147 -19.94 2.40 -10.62
N HIS A 148 -19.38 1.58 -9.73
CA HIS A 148 -19.00 1.96 -8.38
C HIS A 148 -17.48 1.94 -8.24
N LEU A 149 -16.91 3.12 -8.01
CA LEU A 149 -15.47 3.31 -7.94
C LEU A 149 -15.09 3.84 -6.57
N CYS A 150 -14.07 3.24 -5.97
CA CYS A 150 -13.38 3.79 -4.82
C CYS A 150 -11.88 3.62 -4.98
N PHE A 151 -11.19 4.74 -5.21
CA PHE A 151 -9.74 4.80 -5.16
C PHE A 151 -9.33 5.26 -3.75
N ASN A 152 -8.67 4.37 -3.01
CA ASN A 152 -8.42 4.56 -1.58
C ASN A 152 -7.10 5.29 -1.33
N ALA A 153 -7.15 6.23 -0.40
CA ALA A 153 -6.03 6.92 0.21
C ALA A 153 -6.23 6.96 1.74
N THR A 154 -5.32 7.61 2.46
CA THR A 154 -5.38 7.79 3.92
C THR A 154 -5.28 9.27 4.24
N ASP A 155 -6.18 9.80 5.07
CA ASP A 155 -6.05 11.17 5.58
C ASP A 155 -5.22 11.20 6.86
N PHE A 156 -4.29 12.15 6.96
CA PHE A 156 -3.42 12.30 8.12
C PHE A 156 -3.99 13.22 9.20
N SER A 157 -5.15 13.82 8.97
CA SER A 157 -5.85 14.63 9.97
C SER A 157 -6.54 13.76 11.02
N PHE A 158 -7.15 12.64 10.60
CA PHE A 158 -7.91 11.74 11.46
C PHE A 158 -7.43 10.28 11.39
N GLY A 159 -6.50 9.95 10.49
CA GLY A 159 -5.98 8.59 10.33
C GLY A 159 -7.03 7.62 9.76
N LEU A 160 -7.95 8.11 8.92
CA LEU A 160 -9.02 7.33 8.32
C LEU A 160 -8.76 7.09 6.84
N ALA A 161 -9.49 6.15 6.26
CA ALA A 161 -9.49 5.98 4.81
C ALA A 161 -10.15 7.18 4.14
N PHE A 162 -9.40 7.88 3.28
CA PHE A 162 -9.89 8.91 2.38
C PHE A 162 -10.27 8.27 1.05
N ARG A 163 -11.54 8.39 0.65
CA ARG A 163 -12.08 7.68 -0.52
C ARG A 163 -12.35 8.66 -1.65
N PHE A 164 -11.60 8.54 -2.74
CA PHE A 164 -12.00 9.14 -4.01
C PHE A 164 -13.04 8.21 -4.63
N GLN A 165 -14.32 8.47 -4.34
CA GLN A 165 -15.42 7.61 -4.78
C GLN A 165 -16.55 8.39 -5.43
N ASN A 166 -17.14 7.79 -6.47
CA ASN A 166 -18.21 8.42 -7.25
C ASN A 166 -19.58 8.21 -6.60
N THR A 167 -19.76 7.07 -5.93
CA THR A 167 -20.96 6.70 -5.20
C THR A 167 -20.65 6.61 -3.70
N GLY A 168 -21.55 7.17 -2.89
CA GLY A 168 -21.36 7.32 -1.45
C GLY A 168 -20.53 8.54 -1.06
N LEU A 169 -19.89 8.47 0.10
CA LEU A 169 -19.16 9.55 0.75
C LEU A 169 -17.75 9.79 0.17
N PHE A 170 -17.52 10.93 -0.49
CA PHE A 170 -16.19 11.35 -0.93
C PHE A 170 -15.35 11.85 0.25
N GLY A 171 -14.13 11.33 0.40
CA GLY A 171 -13.28 11.56 1.57
C GLY A 171 -13.59 10.58 2.71
N ASN A 172 -13.87 11.12 3.89
CA ASN A 172 -14.25 10.35 5.08
C ASN A 172 -15.30 11.12 5.91
N LYS A 173 -15.90 10.49 6.92
CA LYS A 173 -16.99 11.11 7.69
C LYS A 173 -16.61 12.49 8.30
N PRO A 174 -15.41 12.69 8.88
CA PRO A 174 -14.96 14.02 9.30
C PRO A 174 -14.68 15.03 8.18
N LEU A 175 -14.31 14.61 6.98
CA LEU A 175 -13.90 15.54 5.92
C LEU A 175 -14.99 15.81 4.89
N ASN A 176 -15.94 14.91 4.73
CA ASN A 176 -17.04 15.10 3.80
C ASN A 176 -18.04 16.15 4.29
N ASN A 177 -18.43 17.02 3.37
CA ASN A 177 -19.47 18.03 3.52
C ASN A 177 -19.88 18.51 2.11
N ARG A 178 -20.88 19.39 2.07
CA ARG A 178 -21.45 19.92 0.83
C ARG A 178 -20.41 20.67 -0.03
N GLU A 179 -19.50 21.42 0.59
CA GLU A 179 -18.47 22.21 -0.08
C GLU A 179 -17.42 21.29 -0.73
N VAL A 180 -17.02 20.21 -0.05
CA VAL A 180 -16.13 19.17 -0.59
C VAL A 180 -16.80 18.40 -1.73
N ASP A 181 -18.08 18.01 -1.57
CA ASP A 181 -18.82 17.36 -2.65
C ASP A 181 -18.97 18.25 -3.88
N ALA A 182 -19.03 19.58 -3.71
CA ALA A 182 -19.14 20.53 -4.82
C ALA A 182 -17.88 20.61 -5.71
N ILE A 183 -16.74 20.11 -5.23
CA ILE A 183 -15.44 20.11 -5.94
C ILE A 183 -14.92 18.72 -6.30
N LYS A 184 -15.49 17.63 -5.76
CA LYS A 184 -14.94 16.27 -5.93
C LYS A 184 -14.71 15.85 -7.39
N TYR A 185 -15.61 16.20 -8.29
CA TYR A 185 -15.51 15.85 -9.71
C TYR A 185 -14.47 16.69 -10.48
N LYS A 186 -13.93 17.75 -9.89
CA LYS A 186 -12.85 18.55 -10.50
C LYS A 186 -11.45 18.00 -10.21
N VAL A 187 -11.32 17.06 -9.26
CA VAL A 187 -10.04 16.42 -8.92
C VAL A 187 -9.48 15.70 -10.14
N GLN A 188 -8.20 15.92 -10.46
CA GLN A 188 -7.56 15.25 -11.59
C GLN A 188 -7.27 13.78 -11.25
N LEU A 189 -7.40 12.90 -12.26
CA LEU A 189 -7.12 11.48 -12.07
C LEU A 189 -5.64 11.24 -11.69
N GLY A 190 -4.71 12.04 -12.24
CA GLY A 190 -3.30 12.00 -11.84
C GLY A 190 -3.06 12.26 -10.35
N ASP A 191 -3.81 13.19 -9.74
CA ASP A 191 -3.73 13.46 -8.30
C ASP A 191 -4.27 12.28 -7.47
N ILE A 192 -5.33 11.62 -7.95
CA ILE A 192 -5.90 10.43 -7.30
C ILE A 192 -4.88 9.28 -7.30
N VAL A 193 -4.25 9.01 -8.45
CA VAL A 193 -3.22 7.98 -8.57
C VAL A 193 -2.06 8.28 -7.64
N ALA A 194 -1.52 9.51 -7.71
CA ALA A 194 -0.41 9.93 -6.86
C ALA A 194 -0.74 9.80 -5.36
N SER A 195 -1.89 10.30 -4.93
CA SER A 195 -2.36 10.21 -3.54
C SER A 195 -2.46 8.77 -3.06
N SER A 196 -3.02 7.90 -3.90
CA SER A 196 -3.20 6.48 -3.56
C SER A 196 -1.88 5.72 -3.49
N SER A 197 -0.84 6.15 -4.22
CA SER A 197 0.50 5.52 -4.29
C SER A 197 1.60 6.22 -3.47
N CYS A 198 1.24 7.19 -2.64
CA CYS A 198 2.17 8.02 -1.86
C CYS A 198 2.66 7.30 -0.59
N PHE A 199 3.46 6.25 -0.74
CA PHE A 199 3.89 5.42 0.40
C PHE A 199 4.79 6.22 1.37
N PRO A 200 4.53 6.19 2.70
CA PRO A 200 5.34 6.89 3.69
C PRO A 200 6.83 6.53 3.63
N ILE A 201 7.70 7.46 4.05
CA ILE A 201 9.18 7.38 3.98
C ILE A 201 9.75 7.69 2.58
N GLY A 202 9.05 7.31 1.51
CA GLY A 202 9.46 7.60 0.13
C GLY A 202 8.91 8.91 -0.44
N PHE A 203 7.76 9.38 0.07
CA PHE A 203 7.02 10.51 -0.50
C PHE A 203 6.42 11.42 0.59
N GLU A 204 6.29 12.71 0.28
CA GLU A 204 5.53 13.70 1.05
C GLU A 204 4.03 13.56 0.78
N PRO A 205 3.12 13.92 1.71
CA PRO A 205 1.68 13.92 1.43
C PRO A 205 1.26 14.95 0.37
N LEU A 206 0.25 14.61 -0.45
CA LEU A 206 -0.50 15.63 -1.20
C LEU A 206 -1.43 16.39 -0.26
N VAL A 207 -1.54 17.70 -0.40
CA VAL A 207 -2.35 18.56 0.47
C VAL A 207 -3.67 18.90 -0.21
N PHE A 208 -4.78 18.33 0.26
CA PHE A 208 -6.13 18.64 -0.22
C PHE A 208 -6.72 19.85 0.53
N PRO A 209 -7.36 20.83 -0.13
CA PRO A 209 -7.55 20.96 -1.58
C PRO A 209 -6.38 21.65 -2.30
N ASP A 210 -5.38 22.18 -1.59
CA ASP A 210 -4.37 23.11 -2.11
C ASP A 210 -3.61 22.60 -3.36
N ASP A 211 -3.08 21.38 -3.31
CA ASP A 211 -2.35 20.77 -4.42
C ASP A 211 -3.27 20.26 -5.55
N TYR A 212 -4.59 20.24 -5.36
CA TYR A 212 -5.54 19.59 -6.28
C TYR A 212 -6.26 20.57 -7.22
N PHE A 213 -6.24 21.87 -6.90
CA PHE A 213 -6.94 22.88 -7.69
C PHE A 213 -5.99 24.04 -8.02
N ASN A 214 -5.90 24.38 -9.30
CA ASN A 214 -5.06 25.46 -9.79
C ASN A 214 -5.63 26.85 -9.50
N ASP A 215 -6.96 27.01 -9.61
CA ASP A 215 -7.64 28.28 -9.35
C ASP A 215 -8.03 28.40 -7.86
N HIS A 216 -7.09 28.89 -7.05
CA HIS A 216 -7.36 29.22 -5.64
C HIS A 216 -8.27 30.44 -5.46
N ASN A 217 -8.57 31.18 -6.53
CA ASN A 217 -9.55 32.25 -6.51
C ASN A 217 -10.99 31.76 -6.67
N ASN A 218 -11.17 30.51 -7.10
CA ASN A 218 -12.47 29.89 -7.30
C ASN A 218 -13.32 29.92 -6.03
N ALA A 219 -14.58 30.35 -6.15
CA ALA A 219 -15.50 30.42 -5.01
C ALA A 219 -15.70 29.08 -4.30
N LYS A 220 -15.69 27.95 -5.04
CA LYS A 220 -15.84 26.61 -4.43
C LYS A 220 -14.59 26.18 -3.67
N TYR A 221 -13.39 26.52 -4.18
CA TYR A 221 -12.14 26.27 -3.47
C TYR A 221 -12.10 27.09 -2.17
N LYS A 222 -12.41 28.39 -2.24
CA LYS A 222 -12.48 29.28 -1.07
C LYS A 222 -13.51 28.80 -0.05
N ALA A 223 -14.64 28.28 -0.49
CA ALA A 223 -15.66 27.71 0.40
C ALA A 223 -15.10 26.51 1.19
N VAL A 224 -14.33 25.62 0.56
CA VAL A 224 -13.67 24.52 1.28
C VAL A 224 -12.58 25.05 2.22
N LYS A 225 -11.73 25.98 1.78
CA LYS A 225 -10.69 26.59 2.63
C LYS A 225 -11.22 27.40 3.81
N GLY A 226 -12.45 27.91 3.71
CA GLY A 226 -13.13 28.62 4.79
C GLY A 226 -13.60 27.70 5.94
N LEU A 227 -13.51 26.38 5.78
CA LEU A 227 -13.83 25.42 6.82
C LEU A 227 -12.61 25.19 7.73
N ASP A 228 -12.80 25.19 9.04
CA ASP A 228 -11.75 24.98 10.04
C ASP A 228 -10.88 23.73 9.77
N ARG A 229 -11.49 22.67 9.23
CA ARG A 229 -10.80 21.39 8.94
C ARG A 229 -9.85 21.46 7.74
N PHE A 230 -9.96 22.48 6.90
CA PHE A 230 -9.23 22.61 5.63
C PHE A 230 -8.38 23.88 5.55
N ILE A 231 -8.39 24.74 6.59
CA ILE A 231 -7.65 26.02 6.60
C ILE A 231 -6.15 25.80 6.34
N ASP A 232 -5.57 24.76 6.93
CA ASP A 232 -4.16 24.35 6.72
C ASP A 232 -3.99 23.26 5.65
N GLY A 233 -5.10 22.84 5.04
CA GLY A 233 -5.17 21.68 4.15
C GLY A 233 -5.14 20.34 4.90
N VAL A 234 -5.38 19.27 4.16
CA VAL A 234 -5.41 17.89 4.65
C VAL A 234 -4.37 17.09 3.91
N GLY A 235 -3.40 16.53 4.65
CA GLY A 235 -2.42 15.61 4.09
C GLY A 235 -3.06 14.27 3.70
N ILE A 236 -2.92 13.88 2.44
CA ILE A 236 -3.41 12.63 1.86
C ILE A 236 -2.23 11.76 1.45
N MET A 237 -2.26 10.50 1.87
CA MET A 237 -1.17 9.52 1.71
C MET A 237 -1.71 8.18 1.18
N ASP A 238 -0.80 7.23 0.89
CA ASP A 238 -1.15 5.90 0.37
C ASP A 238 -2.27 5.22 1.18
N GLY A 239 -3.23 4.62 0.46
CA GLY A 239 -4.38 3.95 1.08
C GLY A 239 -4.01 2.67 1.84
N GLY A 240 -2.81 2.15 1.59
CA GLY A 240 -2.24 0.97 2.22
C GLY A 240 -2.03 1.08 3.73
N ILE A 241 -1.96 2.32 4.23
CA ILE A 241 -1.84 2.63 5.66
C ILE A 241 -3.14 2.25 6.40
N ALA A 242 -4.29 2.65 5.85
CA ALA A 242 -5.60 2.40 6.45
C ALA A 242 -6.17 1.01 6.07
N ASP A 243 -6.16 0.67 4.79
CA ASP A 243 -6.68 -0.60 4.28
C ASP A 243 -6.03 -0.97 2.93
N ASN A 244 -4.89 -1.67 2.99
CA ASN A 244 -4.16 -2.10 1.79
C ASN A 244 -4.96 -3.03 0.88
N GLN A 245 -6.05 -3.63 1.33
CA GLN A 245 -6.82 -4.57 0.53
C GLN A 245 -8.05 -3.92 -0.10
N GLY A 246 -8.39 -2.68 0.27
CA GLY A 246 -9.60 -2.00 -0.19
C GLY A 246 -10.89 -2.71 0.21
N ILE A 247 -10.86 -3.59 1.21
CA ILE A 247 -12.01 -4.40 1.63
C ILE A 247 -13.08 -3.53 2.27
N GLY A 248 -12.70 -2.64 3.20
CA GLY A 248 -13.67 -1.82 3.93
C GLY A 248 -14.50 -0.95 3.00
N SER A 249 -13.86 -0.38 1.97
CA SER A 249 -14.55 0.41 0.95
C SER A 249 -15.42 -0.44 0.03
N MET A 250 -15.00 -1.66 -0.32
CA MET A 250 -15.84 -2.58 -1.10
C MET A 250 -17.09 -3.03 -0.33
N ILE A 251 -16.97 -3.31 0.98
CA ILE A 251 -18.13 -3.61 1.83
C ILE A 251 -19.06 -2.40 1.89
N ASN A 252 -18.51 -1.20 2.08
CA ASN A 252 -19.30 0.02 2.05
C ASN A 252 -20.04 0.19 0.72
N ILE A 253 -19.42 -0.13 -0.42
CA ILE A 253 -20.05 -0.13 -1.75
C ILE A 253 -21.18 -1.17 -1.81
N SER A 254 -20.91 -2.41 -1.40
CA SER A 254 -21.90 -3.49 -1.43
C SER A 254 -23.15 -3.16 -0.60
N GLU A 255 -22.98 -2.49 0.54
CA GLU A 255 -24.06 -2.21 1.50
C GLU A 255 -24.70 -0.82 1.29
N GLN A 256 -24.38 -0.12 0.19
CA GLN A 256 -24.97 1.20 -0.07
C GLN A 256 -26.48 1.10 -0.26
N LYS A 257 -27.23 1.95 0.45
CA LYS A 257 -28.69 2.05 0.32
C LYS A 257 -29.17 2.45 -1.08
N SER A 258 -28.31 3.09 -1.87
CA SER A 258 -28.61 3.48 -3.25
C SER A 258 -28.55 2.33 -4.24
N ARG A 259 -28.11 1.13 -3.82
CA ARG A 259 -28.10 -0.06 -4.65
C ARG A 259 -29.35 -0.88 -4.41
N ASP A 260 -29.87 -1.49 -5.48
CA ASP A 260 -31.00 -2.40 -5.39
C ASP A 260 -30.64 -3.69 -4.65
N ARG A 261 -29.36 -4.09 -4.69
CA ARG A 261 -28.84 -5.26 -3.98
C ARG A 261 -27.36 -5.17 -3.63
N GLU A 262 -26.98 -5.97 -2.64
CA GLU A 262 -25.57 -6.25 -2.35
C GLU A 262 -24.88 -6.96 -3.52
N LEU A 263 -23.55 -6.87 -3.56
CA LEU A 263 -22.74 -7.66 -4.48
C LEU A 263 -22.93 -9.15 -4.17
N ASP A 264 -22.98 -9.98 -5.22
CA ASP A 264 -23.04 -11.43 -5.11
C ASP A 264 -21.64 -12.05 -5.00
N LEU A 265 -20.62 -11.36 -5.49
CA LEU A 265 -19.25 -11.85 -5.42
C LEU A 265 -18.27 -10.70 -5.22
N ILE A 266 -17.45 -10.80 -4.18
CA ILE A 266 -16.30 -9.93 -3.96
C ILE A 266 -15.04 -10.77 -4.16
N ILE A 267 -14.19 -10.32 -5.08
CA ILE A 267 -12.89 -10.95 -5.38
C ILE A 267 -11.80 -10.02 -4.85
N VAL A 268 -11.15 -10.44 -3.76
CA VAL A 268 -10.02 -9.72 -3.17
C VAL A 268 -8.73 -10.19 -3.82
N ASN A 269 -8.10 -9.32 -4.61
CA ASN A 269 -6.85 -9.59 -5.30
C ASN A 269 -5.69 -8.93 -4.53
N ASP A 270 -4.91 -9.76 -3.83
CA ASP A 270 -3.92 -9.30 -2.86
C ASP A 270 -2.49 -9.76 -3.19
N VAL A 271 -1.61 -8.79 -3.38
CA VAL A 271 -0.20 -9.05 -3.70
C VAL A 271 0.73 -8.89 -2.49
N GLY A 272 0.24 -8.40 -1.36
CA GLY A 272 1.06 -8.28 -0.18
C GLY A 272 1.14 -9.57 0.62
N SER A 273 2.22 -9.76 1.36
CA SER A 273 2.47 -10.98 2.12
C SER A 273 2.09 -10.80 3.59
N TYR A 274 1.36 -11.77 4.15
CA TYR A 274 1.16 -11.85 5.61
C TYR A 274 2.41 -12.34 6.35
N LYS A 275 3.45 -12.79 5.62
CA LYS A 275 4.67 -13.40 6.17
C LYS A 275 5.65 -12.30 6.51
N MET A 276 6.24 -12.39 7.70
CA MET A 276 7.32 -11.52 8.12
C MET A 276 8.65 -12.25 7.94
N ILE A 277 9.62 -11.59 7.32
CA ILE A 277 11.02 -12.05 7.42
C ILE A 277 11.43 -11.80 8.87
N PRO A 278 11.86 -12.80 9.65
CA PRO A 278 12.22 -12.60 11.06
C PRO A 278 13.21 -11.44 11.21
N TRP A 279 13.00 -10.59 12.22
CA TRP A 279 14.02 -9.60 12.59
C TRP A 279 15.28 -10.35 13.01
N GLN A 280 16.42 -9.90 12.51
CA GLN A 280 17.72 -10.45 12.86
C GLN A 280 18.46 -9.42 13.69
N GLN A 281 18.90 -9.82 14.88
CA GLN A 281 19.79 -9.01 15.70
C GLN A 281 21.12 -8.79 14.98
N ASP A 282 21.75 -7.64 15.21
CA ASP A 282 23.12 -7.43 14.77
C ASP A 282 24.06 -8.40 15.53
N THR A 283 24.64 -9.35 14.80
CA THR A 283 25.56 -10.37 15.35
C THR A 283 27.02 -9.95 15.28
N THR A 284 27.33 -8.70 14.92
CA THR A 284 28.70 -8.21 14.84
C THR A 284 29.40 -8.44 16.19
N PRO A 285 30.55 -9.14 16.22
CA PRO A 285 31.26 -9.40 17.46
C PRO A 285 31.59 -8.07 18.15
N VAL A 286 31.20 -7.94 19.41
CA VAL A 286 31.63 -6.81 20.24
C VAL A 286 33.11 -7.08 20.55
N VAL A 287 34.00 -6.49 19.77
CA VAL A 287 35.44 -6.62 20.03
C VAL A 287 35.73 -5.83 21.30
N LYS A 288 36.26 -6.49 22.33
CA LYS A 288 36.96 -5.78 23.42
C LYS A 288 38.21 -5.16 22.81
N SER A 289 38.11 -3.95 22.27
CA SER A 289 39.29 -3.28 21.71
C SER A 289 40.28 -3.04 22.85
N ASN A 290 41.43 -3.73 22.80
CA ASN A 290 42.58 -3.34 23.59
C ASN A 290 43.07 -1.98 23.08
N SER A 291 43.29 -1.06 24.03
CA SER A 291 43.62 0.36 23.89
C SER A 291 42.44 1.31 23.70
N LEU A 292 41.87 1.73 24.85
CA LEU A 292 40.99 2.89 25.00
C LEU A 292 41.52 4.15 24.27
N LYS A 293 42.84 4.34 24.12
CA LYS A 293 43.41 5.62 23.68
C LYS A 293 43.22 5.95 22.20
N SER A 294 43.26 4.98 21.27
CA SER A 294 43.11 5.26 19.84
C SER A 294 41.64 5.29 19.38
N SER A 295 40.78 4.51 20.02
CA SER A 295 39.33 4.48 19.77
C SER A 295 38.60 5.68 20.39
N ILE A 296 39.01 6.14 21.59
CA ILE A 296 38.49 7.35 22.21
C ILE A 296 38.80 8.58 21.36
N ALA A 297 39.99 8.70 20.74
CA ALA A 297 40.30 9.86 19.89
C ALA A 297 39.37 10.00 18.66
N LYS A 298 39.00 8.89 18.02
CA LYS A 298 38.02 8.88 16.91
C LYS A 298 36.58 9.12 17.39
N LEU A 299 36.20 8.56 18.55
CA LEU A 299 34.88 8.77 19.16
C LEU A 299 34.70 10.20 19.68
N LEU A 300 35.74 10.80 20.24
CA LEU A 300 35.77 12.19 20.73
C LEU A 300 35.58 13.21 19.60
N GLY A 301 36.01 12.89 18.38
CA GLY A 301 35.76 13.73 17.20
C GLY A 301 34.30 13.67 16.71
N TYR A 302 33.64 12.52 16.85
CA TYR A 302 32.29 12.31 16.31
C TYR A 302 31.17 12.60 17.33
N PHE A 303 31.37 12.22 18.60
CA PHE A 303 30.38 12.24 19.69
C PHE A 303 30.74 13.11 20.89
N GLY A 304 31.77 13.97 20.81
CA GLY A 304 31.99 15.02 21.81
C GLY A 304 30.72 15.86 22.04
N LEU A 305 30.56 16.47 23.21
CA LEU A 305 29.34 17.19 23.59
C LEU A 305 28.98 18.26 22.55
N LYS A 306 28.01 17.97 21.68
CA LYS A 306 27.50 18.92 20.69
C LYS A 306 26.31 19.64 21.31
N PRO A 307 26.15 20.95 21.08
CA PRO A 307 24.96 21.69 21.48
C PRO A 307 23.66 20.97 21.05
N LEU A 308 23.71 20.31 19.89
CA LEU A 308 22.61 19.53 19.33
C LEU A 308 22.04 18.45 20.27
N TYR A 309 22.85 17.78 21.10
CA TYR A 309 22.34 16.71 21.98
C TYR A 309 21.46 17.26 23.09
N TRP A 310 21.88 18.39 23.65
CA TRP A 310 21.13 19.11 24.67
C TRP A 310 19.88 19.78 24.06
N ILE A 311 19.98 20.26 22.83
CA ILE A 311 18.82 20.76 22.07
C ILE A 311 17.80 19.64 21.84
N ILE A 312 18.21 18.43 21.44
CA ILE A 312 17.31 17.27 21.26
C ILE A 312 16.64 16.91 22.59
N LEU A 313 17.40 16.88 23.68
CA LEU A 313 16.86 16.61 25.02
C LEU A 313 15.81 17.65 25.42
N VAL A 314 16.19 18.93 25.39
CA VAL A 314 15.31 20.04 25.76
C VAL A 314 14.08 20.05 24.87
N LEU A 315 14.21 19.77 23.58
CA LEU A 315 13.08 19.66 22.66
C LEU A 315 12.13 18.53 23.06
N GLY A 316 12.64 17.34 23.40
CA GLY A 316 11.82 16.22 23.85
C GLY A 316 11.09 16.51 25.17
N LEU A 317 11.78 17.10 26.14
CA LEU A 317 11.19 17.52 27.42
C LEU A 317 10.17 18.64 27.24
N LEU A 318 10.47 19.60 26.35
CA LEU A 318 9.56 20.69 26.02
C LEU A 318 8.28 20.15 25.39
N ILE A 319 8.37 19.16 24.48
CA ILE A 319 7.19 18.49 23.92
C ILE A 319 6.35 17.85 25.02
N ILE A 320 6.97 17.16 26.00
CA ILE A 320 6.25 16.55 27.13
C ILE A 320 5.56 17.62 27.98
N VAL A 321 6.28 18.68 28.35
CA VAL A 321 5.77 19.76 29.21
C VAL A 321 4.66 20.53 28.51
N LEU A 322 4.86 20.95 27.26
CA LEU A 322 3.84 21.67 26.48
C LEU A 322 2.60 20.79 26.24
N ASN A 323 2.77 19.47 26.06
CA ASN A 323 1.66 18.54 25.97
C ASN A 323 0.92 18.37 27.31
N SER A 324 1.63 18.38 28.44
CA SER A 324 1.03 18.33 29.78
C SER A 324 0.31 19.61 30.15
N LEU A 325 0.76 20.75 29.62
CA LEU A 325 0.13 22.05 29.74
C LEU A 325 -1.00 22.26 28.70
N GLU A 326 -1.34 21.22 27.94
CA GLU A 326 -2.43 21.23 26.95
C GLU A 326 -2.29 22.33 25.89
N VAL A 327 -1.05 22.81 25.65
CA VAL A 327 -0.74 23.88 24.68
C VAL A 327 -1.16 23.48 23.27
N PHE A 328 -1.13 22.18 22.96
CA PHE A 328 -1.50 21.64 21.66
C PHE A 328 -3.00 21.32 21.59
N LYS A 329 -3.78 22.28 21.08
CA LYS A 329 -5.23 22.15 20.87
C LYS A 329 -6.05 21.93 22.15
N GLY A 330 -5.57 22.42 23.30
CA GLY A 330 -6.32 22.41 24.55
C GLY A 330 -6.54 21.03 25.16
N GLN A 331 -5.72 20.04 24.81
CA GLN A 331 -5.74 18.71 25.43
C GLN A 331 -4.36 18.04 25.38
N ALA A 332 -4.11 17.10 26.27
CA ALA A 332 -2.91 16.26 26.24
C ALA A 332 -3.06 15.07 25.28
N TRP A 333 -2.04 14.83 24.46
CA TRP A 333 -2.01 13.75 23.47
C TRP A 333 -1.04 12.63 23.88
N THR A 334 -1.52 11.38 23.92
CA THR A 334 -0.68 10.21 24.25
C THR A 334 0.50 10.05 23.28
N SER A 335 0.30 10.35 22.00
CA SER A 335 1.35 10.30 20.98
C SER A 335 2.48 11.29 21.26
N LEU A 336 2.18 12.50 21.75
CA LEU A 336 3.20 13.50 22.09
C LEU A 336 3.98 13.13 23.35
N TYR A 337 3.37 12.44 24.30
CA TYR A 337 4.12 11.83 25.41
C TYR A 337 5.10 10.78 24.91
N ILE A 338 4.68 9.89 24.00
CA ILE A 338 5.55 8.85 23.44
C ILE A 338 6.68 9.48 22.64
N VAL A 339 6.37 10.39 21.71
CA VAL A 339 7.37 11.07 20.86
C VAL A 339 8.32 11.90 21.71
N GLY A 340 7.79 12.72 22.62
CA GLY A 340 8.60 13.53 23.53
C GLY A 340 9.49 12.67 24.42
N SER A 341 9.01 11.53 24.92
CA SER A 341 9.80 10.60 25.75
C SER A 341 10.88 9.88 24.94
N VAL A 342 10.61 9.50 23.69
CA VAL A 342 11.61 8.93 22.79
C VAL A 342 12.69 9.95 22.45
N ILE A 343 12.31 11.17 22.05
CA ILE A 343 13.24 12.26 21.73
C ILE A 343 14.07 12.65 22.96
N ALA A 344 13.43 12.81 24.12
CA ALA A 344 14.11 13.09 25.38
C ALA A 344 15.03 11.93 25.76
N GLY A 345 14.60 10.68 25.61
CA GLY A 345 15.43 9.50 25.87
C GLY A 345 16.67 9.43 24.98
N VAL A 346 16.54 9.76 23.70
CA VAL A 346 17.67 9.89 22.76
C VAL A 346 18.59 11.03 23.17
N GLY A 347 18.02 12.21 23.47
CA GLY A 347 18.76 13.39 23.92
C GLY A 347 19.52 13.16 25.24
N ILE A 348 18.90 12.52 26.23
CA ILE A 348 19.52 12.09 27.49
C ILE A 348 20.69 11.17 27.17
N THR A 349 20.45 10.13 26.38
CA THR A 349 21.48 9.14 26.04
C THR A 349 22.68 9.82 25.39
N LEU A 350 22.46 10.66 24.36
CA LEU A 350 23.54 11.38 23.66
C LEU A 350 24.26 12.39 24.55
N THR A 351 23.54 13.09 25.42
CA THR A 351 24.10 14.08 26.35
C THR A 351 24.95 13.41 27.41
N VAL A 352 24.44 12.35 28.06
CA VAL A 352 25.17 11.58 29.08
C VAL A 352 26.43 10.97 28.47
N VAL A 353 26.32 10.34 27.30
CA VAL A 353 27.47 9.81 26.55
C VAL A 353 28.47 10.93 26.24
N GLY A 354 27.99 12.09 25.76
CA GLY A 354 28.84 13.24 25.47
C GLY A 354 29.55 13.84 26.69
N ILE A 355 28.89 13.89 27.86
CA ILE A 355 29.46 14.41 29.12
C ILE A 355 30.55 13.44 29.60
N VAL A 356 30.24 12.14 29.65
CA VAL A 356 31.17 11.10 30.07
C VAL A 356 32.43 11.10 29.20
N LEU A 357 32.26 11.21 27.88
CA LEU A 357 33.38 11.32 26.93
C LEU A 357 34.14 12.67 27.04
N GLY A 358 33.44 13.77 27.32
CA GLY A 358 34.04 15.09 27.49
C GLY A 358 34.90 15.21 28.75
N ILE A 359 34.42 14.71 29.89
CA ILE A 359 35.13 14.78 31.17
C ILE A 359 36.35 13.85 31.18
N THR A 360 36.22 12.66 30.60
CA THR A 360 37.35 11.72 30.42
C THR A 360 38.46 12.30 29.55
N LYS A 361 38.14 13.17 28.57
CA LYS A 361 39.13 13.89 27.75
C LYS A 361 39.97 14.88 28.54
N VAL A 362 39.35 15.63 29.47
CA VAL A 362 40.01 16.75 30.16
C VAL A 362 40.78 16.30 31.41
N PHE A 363 40.22 15.35 32.16
CA PHE A 363 40.76 15.00 33.49
C PHE A 363 41.15 13.51 33.62
N GLY A 364 41.03 12.73 32.55
CA GLY A 364 41.19 11.28 32.59
C GLY A 364 40.12 10.57 33.42
N LEU A 365 40.24 9.24 33.56
CA LEU A 365 39.30 8.41 34.34
C LEU A 365 39.13 8.89 35.79
N SER A 366 40.18 9.46 36.38
CA SER A 366 40.20 9.95 37.75
C SER A 366 39.26 11.14 37.98
N GLY A 367 39.16 12.06 36.99
CA GLY A 367 38.29 13.23 37.08
C GLY A 367 36.82 12.91 36.80
N LEU A 368 36.53 11.95 35.92
CA LEU A 368 35.16 11.45 35.70
C LEU A 368 34.60 10.83 36.99
N LYS A 369 35.40 9.99 37.66
CA LYS A 369 35.00 9.33 38.91
C LYS A 369 34.71 10.33 40.03
N ARG A 370 35.45 11.44 40.09
CA ARG A 370 35.23 12.52 41.07
C ARG A 370 33.95 13.31 40.76
N PHE A 371 33.77 13.74 39.51
CA PHE A 371 32.57 14.48 39.10
C PHE A 371 31.27 13.69 39.32
N LEU A 372 31.26 12.38 39.02
CA LEU A 372 30.08 11.55 39.23
C LEU A 372 29.78 11.37 40.71
N LYS A 373 30.80 11.11 41.55
CA LYS A 373 30.66 11.02 43.02
C LYS A 373 30.05 12.28 43.64
N ASP A 374 30.37 13.44 43.09
CA ASP A 374 29.94 14.74 43.62
C ASP A 374 28.51 15.13 43.16
N ASN A 375 27.96 14.53 42.10
CA ASN A 375 26.72 14.97 41.46
C ASN A 375 25.63 13.90 41.26
N ILE A 376 25.93 12.62 41.50
CA ILE A 376 24.97 11.51 41.36
C ILE A 376 24.80 10.84 42.73
N PRO A 377 23.57 10.42 43.12
CA PRO A 377 23.36 9.63 44.33
C PRO A 377 24.20 8.36 44.32
N GLU A 378 24.84 8.03 45.45
CA GLU A 378 25.70 6.85 45.64
C GLU A 378 25.12 5.53 45.08
N PRO A 379 23.80 5.25 45.20
CA PRO A 379 23.20 4.03 44.63
C PRO A 379 23.25 3.93 43.10
N LEU A 380 23.30 5.06 42.38
CA LEU A 380 23.33 5.12 40.91
C LEU A 380 24.75 5.29 40.36
N LEU A 381 25.71 5.60 41.22
CA LEU A 381 27.09 5.86 40.83
C LEU A 381 27.73 4.63 40.18
N ASP A 382 27.55 3.46 40.80
CA ASP A 382 28.16 2.22 40.35
C ASP A 382 27.52 1.75 39.03
N ASP A 383 26.22 1.98 38.85
CA ASP A 383 25.49 1.66 37.62
C ASP A 383 25.89 2.59 36.47
N VAL A 384 26.02 3.90 36.70
CA VAL A 384 26.44 4.87 35.67
C VAL A 384 27.92 4.69 35.31
N MET A 385 28.80 4.40 36.28
CA MET A 385 30.21 4.05 36.04
C MET A 385 30.36 2.73 35.27
N SER A 386 29.36 1.85 35.31
CA SER A 386 29.36 0.62 34.50
C SER A 386 29.15 0.89 33.01
N PHE A 387 28.52 2.01 32.61
CA PHE A 387 28.35 2.39 31.20
C PHE A 387 29.67 2.74 30.53
N GLU A 388 30.67 3.19 31.29
CA GLU A 388 32.05 3.41 30.80
C GLU A 388 32.69 2.10 30.28
N LYS A 389 32.22 0.95 30.75
CA LYS A 389 32.70 -0.37 30.34
C LYS A 389 32.02 -0.87 29.06
N LEU A 390 31.02 -0.16 28.54
CA LEU A 390 30.33 -0.53 27.30
C LEU A 390 31.17 -0.12 26.10
N GLY A 391 31.56 -1.11 25.29
CA GLY A 391 32.28 -0.84 24.03
C GLY A 391 31.43 -0.08 23.02
N ILE A 392 32.07 0.71 22.15
CA ILE A 392 31.42 1.46 21.07
C ILE A 392 30.59 0.53 20.17
N ASP A 393 31.10 -0.67 19.91
CA ASP A 393 30.41 -1.68 19.11
C ASP A 393 29.12 -2.16 19.78
N LEU A 394 29.08 -2.18 21.12
CA LEU A 394 27.88 -2.52 21.87
C LEU A 394 26.84 -1.40 21.80
N LEU A 395 27.24 -0.13 21.92
CA LEU A 395 26.33 1.01 21.76
C LEU A 395 25.77 1.10 20.34
N LYS A 396 26.61 0.91 19.32
CA LYS A 396 26.19 0.87 17.91
C LYS A 396 25.18 -0.26 17.69
N ARG A 397 25.48 -1.47 18.17
CA ARG A 397 24.57 -2.61 18.12
C ARG A 397 23.22 -2.29 18.76
N MET A 398 23.22 -1.74 19.98
CA MET A 398 21.98 -1.39 20.69
C MET A 398 21.13 -0.36 19.93
N LEU A 399 21.74 0.64 19.28
CA LEU A 399 21.01 1.62 18.48
C LEU A 399 20.50 1.03 17.17
N THR A 400 21.31 0.25 16.45
CA THR A 400 20.92 -0.46 15.23
C THR A 400 19.76 -1.40 15.52
N ASP A 401 19.84 -2.19 16.58
CA ASP A 401 18.79 -3.14 16.97
C ASP A 401 17.48 -2.40 17.29
N ARG A 402 17.53 -1.24 17.97
CA ARG A 402 16.33 -0.41 18.23
C ARG A 402 15.72 0.19 16.96
N LEU A 403 16.55 0.75 16.07
CA LEU A 403 16.07 1.35 14.82
C LEU A 403 15.44 0.29 13.91
N THR A 404 16.14 -0.82 13.69
CA THR A 404 15.68 -1.90 12.82
C THR A 404 14.46 -2.63 13.39
N SER A 405 14.36 -2.79 14.71
CA SER A 405 13.16 -3.38 15.34
C SER A 405 11.97 -2.42 15.32
N GLY A 406 12.18 -1.11 15.51
CA GLY A 406 11.13 -0.09 15.37
C GLY A 406 10.59 -0.01 13.94
N GLU A 407 11.47 0.01 12.95
CA GLU A 407 11.10 -0.08 11.53
C GLU A 407 10.29 -1.35 11.24
N LYS A 408 10.73 -2.50 11.77
CA LYS A 408 10.04 -3.78 11.62
C LYS A 408 8.63 -3.75 12.21
N MET A 409 8.48 -3.15 13.38
CA MET A 409 7.20 -3.02 14.06
C MET A 409 6.20 -2.23 13.20
N ILE A 410 6.64 -1.10 12.65
CA ILE A 410 5.80 -0.22 11.84
C ILE A 410 5.47 -0.87 10.49
N ASN A 411 6.49 -1.25 9.71
CA ASN A 411 6.33 -1.65 8.31
C ASN A 411 5.83 -3.10 8.14
N ASP A 412 6.15 -3.99 9.08
CA ASP A 412 5.74 -5.39 8.97
C ASP A 412 4.67 -5.75 9.99
N ILE A 413 4.89 -5.52 11.28
CA ILE A 413 3.99 -6.06 12.31
C ILE A 413 2.62 -5.38 12.25
N PHE A 414 2.54 -4.06 12.36
CA PHE A 414 1.25 -3.36 12.39
C PHE A 414 0.47 -3.52 11.08
N LEU A 415 1.09 -3.28 9.92
CA LEU A 415 0.41 -3.41 8.63
C LEU A 415 -0.07 -4.84 8.35
N LYS A 416 0.70 -5.88 8.73
CA LYS A 416 0.27 -7.27 8.56
C LYS A 416 -0.82 -7.66 9.56
N GLN A 417 -0.84 -7.07 10.75
CA GLN A 417 -1.94 -7.30 11.69
C GLN A 417 -3.25 -6.71 11.18
N ILE A 418 -3.24 -5.47 10.67
CA ILE A 418 -4.42 -4.85 10.05
C ILE A 418 -4.96 -5.74 8.91
N ARG A 419 -4.07 -6.20 8.03
CA ARG A 419 -4.42 -7.12 6.94
C ARG A 419 -5.09 -8.41 7.42
N ARG A 420 -4.57 -9.03 8.48
CA ARG A 420 -5.14 -10.24 9.07
C ARG A 420 -6.52 -9.98 9.69
N LEU A 421 -6.68 -8.83 10.35
CA LEU A 421 -7.96 -8.42 10.93
C LEU A 421 -9.00 -8.19 9.83
N ASN A 422 -8.64 -7.52 8.73
CA ASN A 422 -9.53 -7.30 7.59
C ASN A 422 -10.02 -8.62 6.99
N TYR A 423 -9.12 -9.59 6.74
CA TYR A 423 -9.53 -10.92 6.29
C TYR A 423 -10.38 -11.66 7.32
N LYS A 424 -10.02 -11.61 8.60
CA LYS A 424 -10.81 -12.26 9.66
C LYS A 424 -12.23 -11.73 9.66
N LEU A 425 -12.40 -10.41 9.71
CA LEU A 425 -13.72 -9.75 9.69
C LEU A 425 -14.52 -10.15 8.45
N LEU A 426 -13.87 -10.15 7.28
CA LEU A 426 -14.49 -10.51 6.00
C LEU A 426 -15.02 -11.96 6.01
N TYR A 427 -14.21 -12.93 6.42
CA TYR A 427 -14.56 -14.36 6.38
C TYR A 427 -15.43 -14.83 7.55
N THR A 428 -15.51 -14.06 8.65
CA THR A 428 -16.41 -14.38 9.77
C THR A 428 -17.82 -13.80 9.61
N LYS A 429 -18.04 -12.92 8.63
CA LYS A 429 -19.34 -12.28 8.42
C LYS A 429 -20.29 -13.22 7.68
N GLU A 430 -21.32 -13.71 8.37
CA GLU A 430 -22.26 -14.70 7.81
C GLU A 430 -23.00 -14.19 6.56
N SER A 431 -23.31 -12.89 6.48
CA SER A 431 -23.96 -12.31 5.29
C SER A 431 -23.10 -12.37 4.02
N LEU A 432 -21.78 -12.57 4.16
CA LEU A 432 -20.83 -12.72 3.06
C LEU A 432 -20.48 -14.19 2.78
N LYS A 433 -21.12 -15.13 3.48
CA LYS A 433 -20.94 -16.55 3.21
C LYS A 433 -21.26 -16.82 1.75
N ASN A 434 -20.41 -17.62 1.11
CA ASN A 434 -20.43 -17.87 -0.33
C ASN A 434 -20.20 -16.67 -1.25
N LYS A 435 -20.05 -15.43 -0.78
CA LYS A 435 -19.86 -14.24 -1.63
C LYS A 435 -18.40 -13.84 -1.84
N LEU A 436 -17.42 -14.67 -1.49
CA LEU A 436 -16.02 -14.25 -1.35
C LEU A 436 -15.02 -15.14 -2.08
N ILE A 437 -14.13 -14.53 -2.86
CA ILE A 437 -12.90 -15.14 -3.35
C ILE A 437 -11.71 -14.31 -2.85
N THR A 438 -10.64 -14.97 -2.43
CA THR A 438 -9.34 -14.33 -2.18
C THR A 438 -8.31 -14.90 -3.14
N SER A 439 -7.79 -14.04 -4.01
CA SER A 439 -6.76 -14.35 -5.00
C SER A 439 -5.46 -13.68 -4.59
N THR A 440 -4.49 -14.46 -4.11
CA THR A 440 -3.19 -13.91 -3.70
C THR A 440 -2.08 -14.24 -4.69
N VAL A 441 -1.15 -13.31 -4.90
CA VAL A 441 -0.01 -13.49 -5.83
C VAL A 441 0.86 -14.71 -5.49
N TYR A 442 0.84 -15.17 -4.24
CA TYR A 442 1.60 -16.31 -3.75
C TYR A 442 0.80 -17.61 -3.67
N ALA A 443 -0.49 -17.62 -4.05
CA ALA A 443 -1.39 -18.75 -3.84
C ALA A 443 -0.87 -20.07 -4.42
N LEU A 444 -0.17 -19.99 -5.56
CA LEU A 444 0.25 -21.15 -6.36
C LEU A 444 1.78 -21.28 -6.49
N ASN A 445 2.56 -20.54 -5.69
CA ASN A 445 4.03 -20.49 -5.84
C ASN A 445 4.78 -21.71 -5.30
N GLY A 446 4.08 -22.64 -4.66
CA GLY A 446 4.67 -23.90 -4.17
C GLY A 446 5.64 -23.76 -2.99
N LYS A 447 5.82 -22.58 -2.38
CA LYS A 447 6.67 -22.40 -1.20
C LYS A 447 5.95 -22.79 0.08
N LYS A 448 6.45 -23.84 0.75
CA LYS A 448 6.11 -24.15 2.15
C LYS A 448 6.63 -23.04 3.05
N THR A 449 5.89 -22.71 4.10
CA THR A 449 6.30 -21.68 5.07
C THR A 449 5.99 -22.10 6.49
N PRO A 450 6.60 -21.49 7.51
CA PRO A 450 6.27 -21.77 8.91
C PRO A 450 4.79 -21.56 9.25
N TYR A 451 4.06 -20.82 8.42
CA TYR A 451 2.64 -20.53 8.57
C TYR A 451 1.72 -21.50 7.81
N SER A 452 2.28 -22.40 7.00
CA SER A 452 1.52 -23.35 6.18
C SER A 452 2.30 -24.65 6.04
N ASN A 453 1.92 -25.64 6.85
CA ASN A 453 2.61 -26.94 6.93
C ASN A 453 2.44 -27.79 5.65
N ASN A 454 1.37 -27.56 4.87
CA ASN A 454 1.11 -28.22 3.59
C ASN A 454 0.71 -27.21 2.50
N LEU A 455 1.01 -27.56 1.24
CA LEU A 455 0.42 -26.88 0.07
C LEU A 455 -1.01 -27.42 -0.08
N ASN A 456 -1.98 -26.70 0.47
CA ASN A 456 -3.39 -27.11 0.46
C ASN A 456 -4.06 -26.76 -0.87
N TYR A 457 -3.58 -27.35 -1.97
CA TYR A 457 -4.30 -27.28 -3.24
C TYR A 457 -5.53 -28.18 -3.18
N ASN A 458 -6.65 -27.70 -3.70
CA ASN A 458 -7.85 -28.49 -3.87
C ASN A 458 -7.54 -29.73 -4.75
N LYS A 459 -7.78 -30.92 -4.18
CA LYS A 459 -7.45 -32.21 -4.81
C LYS A 459 -8.34 -32.51 -6.02
N ASP A 460 -9.52 -31.89 -6.08
CA ASP A 460 -10.52 -32.06 -7.13
C ASP A 460 -10.16 -31.28 -8.40
N ILE A 461 -9.23 -30.32 -8.31
CA ILE A 461 -8.71 -29.56 -9.46
C ILE A 461 -7.49 -30.29 -10.04
N LYS A 462 -7.60 -30.70 -11.32
CA LYS A 462 -6.55 -31.41 -12.05
C LYS A 462 -6.18 -30.66 -13.35
N PRO A 463 -4.89 -30.66 -13.75
CA PRO A 463 -3.74 -31.23 -13.03
C PRO A 463 -3.39 -30.42 -11.78
N THR A 464 -2.55 -30.98 -10.90
CA THR A 464 -1.96 -30.18 -9.82
C THR A 464 -0.99 -29.14 -10.41
N PRO A 465 -0.77 -27.98 -9.74
CA PRO A 465 0.07 -26.93 -10.31
C PRO A 465 1.48 -27.45 -10.69
N SER A 466 1.83 -27.28 -11.96
CA SER A 466 3.07 -27.78 -12.56
C SER A 466 4.30 -27.08 -11.98
N LYS A 467 5.50 -27.64 -12.20
CA LYS A 467 6.75 -27.01 -11.77
C LYS A 467 6.94 -25.65 -12.45
N LEU A 468 6.59 -25.55 -13.73
CA LEU A 468 6.71 -24.32 -14.52
C LEU A 468 5.75 -23.24 -13.99
N LEU A 469 4.48 -23.58 -13.77
CA LEU A 469 3.49 -22.65 -13.20
C LEU A 469 3.93 -22.14 -11.81
N LYS A 470 4.38 -23.04 -10.92
CA LYS A 470 4.93 -22.66 -9.61
C LYS A 470 6.11 -21.70 -9.73
N SER A 471 7.00 -21.93 -10.69
CA SER A 471 8.17 -21.08 -10.94
C SER A 471 7.76 -19.67 -11.37
N VAL A 472 6.80 -19.55 -12.31
CA VAL A 472 6.27 -18.26 -12.76
C VAL A 472 5.58 -17.53 -11.60
N CYS A 473 4.73 -18.24 -10.84
CA CYS A 473 4.07 -17.68 -9.66
C CYS A 473 5.08 -17.25 -8.59
N LEU A 474 6.18 -17.99 -8.41
CA LEU A 474 7.23 -17.62 -7.48
C LEU A 474 7.90 -16.31 -7.89
N THR A 475 8.34 -16.20 -9.15
CA THR A 475 8.93 -14.97 -9.69
C THR A 475 8.00 -13.77 -9.50
N ALA A 476 6.71 -13.92 -9.81
CA ALA A 476 5.69 -12.91 -9.60
C ALA A 476 5.58 -12.51 -8.11
N SER A 477 5.45 -13.49 -7.21
CA SER A 477 5.27 -13.26 -5.77
C SER A 477 6.49 -12.61 -5.08
N GLU A 478 7.68 -12.79 -5.64
CA GLU A 478 8.94 -12.19 -5.16
C GLU A 478 9.28 -10.85 -5.82
N THR A 479 8.40 -10.33 -6.68
CA THR A 479 8.59 -9.00 -7.27
C THR A 479 8.58 -7.94 -6.17
N PRO A 480 9.58 -7.06 -6.09
CA PRO A 480 9.59 -5.92 -5.18
C PRO A 480 8.39 -5.00 -5.39
N THR A 481 8.08 -4.22 -4.36
CA THR A 481 7.13 -3.11 -4.45
C THR A 481 7.87 -1.90 -5.00
N THR A 482 7.86 -1.70 -6.32
CA THR A 482 8.47 -0.54 -7.01
C THR A 482 7.50 0.06 -8.03
N LEU A 483 7.83 1.24 -8.55
CA LEU A 483 7.15 1.90 -9.69
C LEU A 483 8.10 2.05 -10.88
N TRP A 484 9.02 1.10 -11.03
CA TRP A 484 10.00 1.03 -12.11
C TRP A 484 10.51 -0.41 -12.21
N TRP A 485 11.17 -0.71 -13.34
CA TRP A 485 11.81 -1.98 -13.60
C TRP A 485 13.34 -1.85 -13.51
N ASP A 486 13.96 -2.62 -12.63
CA ASP A 486 15.41 -2.75 -12.60
C ASP A 486 15.92 -3.83 -13.58
N LYS A 487 17.24 -3.95 -13.74
CA LYS A 487 17.86 -4.94 -14.63
C LYS A 487 17.50 -6.38 -14.25
N THR A 488 17.30 -6.66 -12.96
CA THR A 488 16.86 -7.97 -12.45
C THR A 488 15.41 -8.24 -12.83
N ASP A 489 14.55 -7.22 -12.77
CA ASP A 489 13.15 -7.32 -13.14
C ASP A 489 12.97 -7.69 -14.60
N ILE A 490 13.70 -6.98 -15.47
CA ILE A 490 13.71 -7.21 -16.91
C ILE A 490 14.24 -8.63 -17.21
N ALA A 491 15.38 -9.00 -16.62
CA ALA A 491 15.98 -10.32 -16.85
C ALA A 491 15.08 -11.48 -16.37
N LYS A 492 14.25 -11.26 -15.35
CA LYS A 492 13.29 -12.25 -14.83
C LYS A 492 11.93 -12.22 -15.53
N ASN A 493 11.73 -11.33 -16.50
CA ASN A 493 10.44 -11.07 -17.15
C ASN A 493 9.30 -10.85 -16.12
N ARG A 494 9.54 -9.99 -15.11
CA ARG A 494 8.61 -9.81 -13.99
C ARG A 494 7.26 -9.26 -14.40
N MET A 495 7.19 -8.39 -15.41
CA MET A 495 5.92 -7.88 -15.93
C MET A 495 5.01 -9.01 -16.46
N ASP A 496 5.46 -9.80 -17.43
CA ASP A 496 4.64 -10.88 -18.00
C ASP A 496 4.33 -11.96 -16.97
N THR A 497 5.29 -12.30 -16.10
CA THR A 497 5.06 -13.31 -15.05
C THR A 497 4.02 -12.84 -14.03
N LEU A 498 3.93 -11.53 -13.73
CA LEU A 498 2.86 -10.96 -12.90
C LEU A 498 1.50 -11.05 -13.58
N ILE A 499 1.40 -10.69 -14.87
CA ILE A 499 0.15 -10.78 -15.64
C ILE A 499 -0.30 -12.23 -15.72
N ALA A 500 0.58 -13.15 -16.09
CA ALA A 500 0.30 -14.59 -16.11
C ALA A 500 -0.16 -15.09 -14.73
N CYS A 501 0.51 -14.63 -13.66
CA CYS A 501 0.15 -15.00 -12.30
C CYS A 501 -1.26 -14.55 -11.92
N GLY A 502 -1.66 -13.33 -12.30
CA GLY A 502 -3.05 -12.88 -12.15
C GLY A 502 -4.03 -13.77 -12.90
N GLN A 503 -3.69 -14.16 -14.14
CA GLN A 503 -4.55 -14.99 -15.00
C GLN A 503 -4.76 -16.41 -14.45
N PHE A 504 -3.69 -17.17 -14.23
CA PHE A 504 -3.83 -18.56 -13.79
C PHE A 504 -4.28 -18.66 -12.33
N THR A 505 -4.01 -17.66 -11.49
CA THR A 505 -4.54 -17.64 -10.11
C THR A 505 -6.04 -17.39 -10.13
N SER A 506 -6.52 -16.45 -10.95
CA SER A 506 -7.95 -16.22 -11.15
C SER A 506 -8.66 -17.47 -11.68
N CYS A 507 -8.08 -18.15 -12.67
CA CYS A 507 -8.55 -19.44 -13.17
C CYS A 507 -8.75 -20.45 -12.04
N TYR A 508 -7.71 -20.65 -11.23
CA TYR A 508 -7.73 -21.61 -10.13
C TYR A 508 -8.77 -21.26 -9.05
N GLN A 509 -8.82 -19.99 -8.65
CA GLN A 509 -9.73 -19.53 -7.59
C GLN A 509 -11.20 -19.59 -8.01
N LEU A 510 -11.50 -19.32 -9.29
CA LEU A 510 -12.85 -19.49 -9.82
C LEU A 510 -13.27 -20.96 -9.83
N MET A 511 -12.37 -21.88 -10.22
CA MET A 511 -12.64 -23.32 -10.15
C MET A 511 -12.89 -23.78 -8.71
N ASP A 512 -12.02 -23.38 -7.78
CA ASP A 512 -12.14 -23.72 -6.36
C ASP A 512 -13.45 -23.19 -5.76
N TYR A 513 -13.81 -21.95 -6.11
CA TYR A 513 -15.05 -21.33 -5.71
C TYR A 513 -16.28 -22.08 -6.20
N ILE A 514 -16.35 -22.48 -7.47
CA ILE A 514 -17.46 -23.27 -8.02
C ILE A 514 -17.59 -24.60 -7.29
N LEU A 515 -16.47 -25.29 -7.03
CA LEU A 515 -16.48 -26.55 -6.28
C LEU A 515 -16.95 -26.38 -4.84
N ARG A 516 -16.58 -25.27 -4.18
CA ARG A 516 -17.09 -24.93 -2.84
C ARG A 516 -18.59 -24.67 -2.87
N LEU A 517 -19.08 -23.88 -3.84
CA LEU A 517 -20.51 -23.63 -3.99
C LEU A 517 -21.32 -24.92 -4.16
N LYS A 518 -20.85 -25.87 -4.99
CA LYS A 518 -21.51 -27.19 -5.14
C LYS A 518 -21.55 -28.01 -3.85
N LYS A 519 -20.55 -27.82 -2.98
CA LYS A 519 -20.51 -28.49 -1.67
C LYS A 519 -21.50 -27.87 -0.68
N GLU A 520 -21.63 -26.54 -0.70
CA GLU A 520 -22.44 -25.80 0.28
C GLU A 520 -23.90 -25.61 -0.14
N ILE A 521 -24.17 -25.33 -1.41
CA ILE A 521 -25.52 -25.10 -1.94
C ILE A 521 -26.11 -26.43 -2.40
N LYS A 522 -27.26 -26.80 -1.83
CA LYS A 522 -27.99 -28.04 -2.14
C LYS A 522 -29.32 -27.80 -2.84
N ASP A 523 -29.63 -26.54 -3.16
CA ASP A 523 -30.86 -26.19 -3.87
C ASP A 523 -30.85 -26.78 -5.30
N PRO A 524 -31.78 -27.68 -5.65
CA PRO A 524 -31.86 -28.26 -6.99
C PRO A 524 -32.32 -27.27 -8.06
N LYS A 525 -32.90 -26.12 -7.67
CA LYS A 525 -33.31 -25.06 -8.60
C LYS A 525 -32.16 -24.14 -8.99
N PHE A 526 -31.00 -24.28 -8.35
CA PHE A 526 -29.83 -23.49 -8.69
C PHE A 526 -29.33 -23.87 -10.09
N ASP A 527 -28.97 -22.87 -10.90
CA ASP A 527 -28.54 -23.08 -12.29
C ASP A 527 -27.13 -23.67 -12.35
N TRP A 528 -27.00 -24.96 -12.05
CA TRP A 528 -25.72 -25.65 -12.12
C TRP A 528 -25.22 -25.82 -13.56
N SER A 529 -26.10 -25.75 -14.55
CA SER A 529 -25.74 -25.91 -15.96
C SER A 529 -24.78 -24.81 -16.45
N SER A 530 -25.06 -23.55 -16.10
CA SER A 530 -24.16 -22.42 -16.41
C SER A 530 -22.83 -22.52 -15.66
N PHE A 531 -22.84 -23.03 -14.42
CA PHE A 531 -21.62 -23.21 -13.63
C PHE A 531 -20.76 -24.36 -14.16
N ASP A 532 -21.37 -25.43 -14.65
CA ASP A 532 -20.67 -26.55 -15.30
C ASP A 532 -20.02 -26.13 -16.61
N ALA A 533 -20.72 -25.30 -17.41
CA ALA A 533 -20.15 -24.72 -18.62
C ALA A 533 -18.93 -23.84 -18.32
N LEU A 534 -19.04 -22.94 -17.33
CA LEU A 534 -17.92 -22.11 -16.88
C LEU A 534 -16.77 -22.99 -16.34
N TYR A 535 -17.06 -23.96 -15.47
CA TYR A 535 -16.04 -24.85 -14.91
C TYR A 535 -15.29 -25.64 -15.99
N LYS A 536 -15.99 -26.07 -17.05
CA LYS A 536 -15.37 -26.73 -18.20
C LYS A 536 -14.36 -25.82 -18.90
N GLN A 537 -14.76 -24.58 -19.22
CA GLN A 537 -13.87 -23.59 -19.83
C GLN A 537 -12.65 -23.30 -18.93
N LEU A 538 -12.86 -23.10 -17.63
CA LEU A 538 -11.78 -22.89 -16.67
C LEU A 538 -10.84 -24.10 -16.60
N SER A 539 -11.37 -25.32 -16.65
CA SER A 539 -10.57 -26.55 -16.62
C SER A 539 -9.70 -26.72 -17.88
N GLU A 540 -10.18 -26.28 -19.03
CA GLU A 540 -9.43 -26.27 -20.29
C GLU A 540 -8.28 -25.26 -20.21
N HIS A 541 -8.55 -24.02 -19.79
CA HIS A 541 -7.52 -23.01 -19.56
C HIS A 541 -6.51 -23.46 -18.50
N TRP A 542 -6.96 -24.10 -17.41
CA TRP A 542 -6.09 -24.60 -16.36
C TRP A 542 -5.10 -25.66 -16.86
N LYS A 543 -5.53 -26.55 -17.76
CA LYS A 543 -4.64 -27.51 -18.42
C LYS A 543 -3.57 -26.80 -19.25
N GLU A 544 -3.94 -25.78 -20.02
CA GLU A 544 -2.97 -25.05 -20.83
C GLU A 544 -2.01 -24.21 -19.97
N PHE A 545 -2.48 -23.52 -18.92
CA PHE A 545 -1.60 -22.81 -17.98
C PHE A 545 -0.58 -23.74 -17.31
N ASN A 546 -0.91 -25.01 -17.08
CA ASN A 546 0.03 -25.96 -16.51
C ASN A 546 1.11 -26.39 -17.51
N LYS A 547 0.82 -26.33 -18.80
CA LYS A 547 1.73 -26.64 -19.91
C LYS A 547 2.60 -25.42 -20.27
N ASP A 548 1.97 -24.27 -20.44
CA ASP A 548 2.60 -22.97 -20.72
C ASP A 548 1.90 -21.87 -19.90
N PRO A 549 2.45 -21.45 -18.75
CA PRO A 549 1.80 -20.44 -17.91
C PRO A 549 1.68 -19.06 -18.55
N LEU A 550 2.45 -18.76 -19.61
CA LEU A 550 2.49 -17.44 -20.25
C LEU A 550 1.59 -17.37 -21.50
N PHE A 551 0.98 -18.49 -21.92
CA PHE A 551 0.26 -18.59 -23.20
C PHE A 551 -0.74 -17.45 -23.42
N MET A 552 -1.51 -17.11 -22.39
CA MET A 552 -2.57 -16.11 -22.50
C MET A 552 -2.02 -14.68 -22.52
N VAL A 553 -0.90 -14.41 -21.84
CA VAL A 553 -0.20 -13.13 -21.97
C VAL A 553 0.28 -12.94 -23.41
N GLU A 554 0.84 -13.99 -24.00
CA GLU A 554 1.28 -13.98 -25.40
C GLU A 554 0.11 -13.85 -26.39
N GLU A 555 -1.07 -14.43 -26.11
CA GLU A 555 -2.29 -14.21 -26.91
C GLU A 555 -2.71 -12.73 -26.94
N TYR A 556 -2.68 -12.05 -25.79
CA TYR A 556 -2.99 -10.62 -25.71
C TYR A 556 -1.91 -9.78 -26.41
N LYS A 557 -0.63 -10.14 -26.28
CA LYS A 557 0.50 -9.44 -26.92
C LYS A 557 0.50 -9.56 -28.44
N LYS A 558 0.11 -10.71 -28.99
CA LYS A 558 0.00 -10.91 -30.46
C LYS A 558 -0.96 -9.91 -31.11
N GLN A 559 -2.00 -9.51 -30.39
CA GLN A 559 -3.00 -8.53 -30.84
C GLN A 559 -2.54 -7.07 -30.68
N ILE A 560 -1.35 -6.82 -30.11
CA ILE A 560 -0.71 -5.49 -30.09
C ILE A 560 -0.01 -5.21 -31.43
N LYS A 561 0.51 -6.26 -32.06
CA LYS A 561 1.33 -6.19 -33.29
C LYS A 561 0.51 -6.21 -34.59
N VAL A 562 -0.82 -6.26 -34.46
CA VAL A 562 -1.82 -6.16 -35.54
C VAL A 562 -2.50 -4.82 -35.37
#